data_AF-A0A5S4WS02-F1
#
_entry.id   AF-A0A5S4WS02-F1
#
_cell.length_a   1.000
_cell.length_b   1.000
_cell.length_c   1.000
_cell.angle_alpha   90.00
_cell.angle_beta   90.00
_cell.angle_gamma   90.00
#
_symmetry.space_group_name_H-M   'P 1'
#
loop_
_entity.id
_entity.type
_entity.pdbx_description
1 polymer ?
#
loop_
_entity_poly.entity_id
_entity_poly.type
_entity_poly.pdbx_seq_one_letter_code
_entity_poly.pdbx_strand_id
1 'polypeptide(L)'
;MSYASRVILQLPISNEDLLDAFVEQCLCDNVALIAVAGEGAARIENIIDELVVGDGSDDTRFVTTTSHANETVEEVLEFAGCWPDERNQPVQIVSL
;
A
#
# COMPACT_ATOMS: atom_id res chain seq x y z
N MET A 1 15.49 3.92 2.07
CA MET A 1 15.20 3.53 0.67
C MET A 1 13.81 4.04 0.36
N SER A 2 13.54 4.46 -0.87
CA SER A 2 12.21 4.97 -1.26
C SER A 2 11.36 3.85 -1.88
N TYR A 3 10.07 3.86 -1.64
CA TYR A 3 9.11 2.99 -2.33
C TYR A 3 8.82 3.47 -3.76
N ALA A 4 8.44 2.53 -4.63
CA ALA A 4 7.89 2.85 -5.94
C ALA A 4 6.51 3.52 -5.80
N SER A 5 6.11 4.27 -6.84
CA SER A 5 4.78 4.93 -6.91
C SER A 5 3.59 3.99 -6.68
N ARG A 6 3.76 2.69 -6.96
CA ARG A 6 2.75 1.66 -6.81
C ARG A 6 3.33 0.48 -6.06
N VAL A 7 2.71 0.14 -4.94
CA VAL A 7 3.16 -0.89 -4.02
C VAL A 7 2.09 -1.96 -3.86
N ILE A 8 2.52 -3.22 -3.82
CA ILE A 8 1.70 -4.34 -3.34
C ILE A 8 2.24 -4.75 -1.99
N LEU A 9 1.44 -4.60 -0.93
CA LEU A 9 1.74 -5.16 0.38
C LEU A 9 1.25 -6.61 0.41
N GLN A 10 2.18 -7.55 0.40
CA GLN A 10 1.88 -8.97 0.39
C GLN A 10 1.65 -9.49 1.80
N LEU A 11 0.51 -10.18 2.01
CA LEU A 11 0.16 -10.87 3.24
C LEU A 11 0.54 -12.36 3.18
N PRO A 12 0.79 -13.00 4.35
CA PRO A 12 0.77 -12.41 5.70
C PRO A 12 1.98 -11.49 5.95
N ILE A 13 1.76 -10.42 6.71
CA ILE A 13 2.85 -9.63 7.27
C ILE A 13 3.46 -10.37 8.47
N SER A 14 4.78 -10.39 8.54
CA SER A 14 5.58 -11.06 9.57
C SER A 14 5.60 -10.26 10.87
N ASN A 15 5.52 -8.93 10.76
CA ASN A 15 5.48 -8.02 11.90
C ASN A 15 4.55 -6.82 11.65
N GLU A 16 3.40 -6.77 12.33
CA GLU A 16 2.43 -5.67 12.19
C GLU A 16 2.96 -4.35 12.76
N ASP A 17 3.93 -4.37 13.69
CA ASP A 17 4.54 -3.17 14.27
C ASP A 17 5.29 -2.32 13.22
N LEU A 18 5.55 -2.87 12.03
CA LEU A 18 6.20 -2.16 10.92
C LEU A 18 5.21 -1.38 10.03
N LEU A 19 3.89 -1.54 10.21
CA LEU A 19 2.89 -0.89 9.35
C LEU A 19 2.95 0.64 9.46
N ASP A 20 3.11 1.18 10.66
CA ASP A 20 3.20 2.63 10.89
C ASP A 20 4.37 3.25 10.09
N ALA A 21 5.57 2.69 10.28
CA ALA A 21 6.76 3.14 9.55
C ALA A 21 6.64 2.95 8.03
N PHE A 22 6.00 1.87 7.58
CA PHE A 22 5.74 1.62 6.17
C PHE A 22 4.81 2.69 5.57
N VAL A 23 3.69 2.99 6.23
CA VAL A 23 2.71 3.98 5.76
C VAL A 23 3.32 5.38 5.73
N GLU A 24 4.02 5.80 6.79
CA GLU A 24 4.69 7.10 6.82
C GLU A 24 5.72 7.24 5.69
N GLN A 25 6.49 6.18 5.42
CA GLN A 25 7.46 6.19 4.33
C GLN A 25 6.78 6.24 2.95
N CYS A 26 5.66 5.53 2.75
CA CYS A 26 4.86 5.62 1.52
C CYS A 26 4.32 7.04 1.29
N LEU A 27 3.82 7.70 2.34
CA LEU A 27 3.38 9.10 2.26
C LEU A 27 4.55 10.04 1.91
N CYS A 28 5.69 9.90 2.58
CA CYS A 28 6.90 10.67 2.27
C CYS A 28 7.37 10.48 0.81
N ASP A 29 7.30 9.25 0.31
CA ASP A 29 7.67 8.90 -1.06
C ASP A 29 6.59 9.27 -2.09
N ASN A 30 5.46 9.83 -1.65
CA ASN A 30 4.32 10.18 -2.49
C ASN A 30 3.87 8.96 -3.32
N VAL A 31 3.70 7.82 -2.67
CA VAL A 31 3.14 6.60 -3.26
C VAL A 31 1.69 6.88 -3.66
N ALA A 32 1.33 6.52 -4.89
CA ALA A 32 -0.01 6.72 -5.42
C ALA A 32 -0.98 5.58 -5.04
N LEU A 33 -0.46 4.35 -4.93
CA LEU A 33 -1.25 3.14 -4.65
C LEU A 33 -0.54 2.21 -3.68
N ILE A 34 -1.26 1.76 -2.65
CA ILE A 34 -0.94 0.58 -1.84
C ILE A 34 -2.05 -0.45 -2.03
N ALA A 35 -1.75 -1.52 -2.79
CA ALA A 35 -2.65 -2.66 -2.95
C ALA A 35 -2.29 -3.75 -1.94
N VAL A 36 -3.19 -4.08 -1.03
CA VAL A 36 -2.98 -5.11 -0.01
C VAL A 36 -3.47 -6.46 -0.54
N ALA A 37 -2.56 -7.42 -0.71
CA ALA A 37 -2.84 -8.71 -1.35
C ALA A 37 -2.74 -9.88 -0.36
N GLY A 38 -3.80 -10.70 -0.28
CA GLY A 38 -3.83 -11.95 0.49
C GLY A 38 -4.84 -11.97 1.63
N GLU A 39 -4.88 -13.09 2.36
CA GLU A 39 -5.87 -13.31 3.42
C GLU A 39 -5.74 -12.24 4.52
N GLY A 40 -6.87 -11.61 4.87
CA GLY A 40 -6.90 -10.51 5.84
C GLY A 40 -6.63 -9.13 5.24
N ALA A 41 -6.55 -8.99 3.90
CA ALA A 41 -6.29 -7.72 3.23
C ALA A 41 -7.19 -6.57 3.72
N ALA A 42 -8.50 -6.79 3.82
CA ALA A 42 -9.43 -5.75 4.28
C ALA A 42 -9.14 -5.28 5.73
N ARG A 43 -8.66 -6.17 6.62
CA ARG A 43 -8.29 -5.76 7.98
C ARG A 43 -7.04 -4.88 7.97
N ILE A 44 -6.04 -5.27 7.18
CA ILE A 44 -4.78 -4.52 7.08
C ILE A 44 -4.99 -3.19 6.36
N GLU A 45 -5.81 -3.16 5.30
CA GLU A 45 -6.23 -1.94 4.62
C GLU A 45 -6.90 -0.95 5.58
N ASN A 46 -7.87 -1.41 6.40
CA ASN A 46 -8.50 -0.52 7.39
C ASN A 46 -7.49 0.10 8.37
N ILE A 47 -6.47 -0.67 8.79
CA ILE A 47 -5.40 -0.13 9.65
C ILE A 47 -4.58 0.90 8.88
N ILE A 48 -4.23 0.62 7.62
CA ILE A 48 -3.51 1.57 6.76
C ILE A 48 -4.34 2.86 6.58
N ASP A 49 -5.64 2.76 6.32
CA ASP A 49 -6.52 3.92 6.17
C ASP A 49 -6.52 4.79 7.43
N GLU A 50 -6.60 4.19 8.62
CA GLU A 50 -6.49 4.91 9.90
C GLU A 50 -5.13 5.61 10.04
N LEU A 51 -4.03 4.94 9.67
CA LEU A 51 -2.68 5.51 9.71
C LEU A 51 -2.53 6.67 8.72
N VAL A 52 -3.09 6.55 7.50
CA VAL A 52 -3.07 7.61 6.49
C VAL A 52 -3.80 8.85 6.99
N VAL A 53 -5.00 8.68 7.56
CA VAL A 53 -5.77 9.78 8.16
C VAL A 53 -5.02 10.45 9.32
N GLY A 54 -4.29 9.66 10.13
CA GLY A 54 -3.54 10.18 11.27
C GLY A 54 -4.45 10.90 12.27
N ASP A 55 -4.08 12.11 12.68
CA ASP A 55 -4.90 12.96 13.56
C ASP A 55 -5.91 13.85 12.81
N GLY A 56 -5.95 13.75 11.47
CA GLY A 56 -6.83 14.53 10.60
C GLY A 56 -6.48 16.01 10.48
N SER A 57 -5.31 16.45 10.97
CA SER A 57 -4.87 17.85 10.89
C SER A 57 -4.15 18.21 9.60
N ASP A 58 -3.59 17.21 8.90
CA ASP A 58 -2.84 17.37 7.65
C ASP A 58 -3.64 16.77 6.48
N ASP A 59 -4.25 17.64 5.68
CA ASP A 59 -5.04 17.29 4.50
C ASP A 59 -4.18 16.88 3.29
N THR A 60 -2.85 16.98 3.38
CA THR A 60 -1.93 16.57 2.32
C THR A 60 -1.58 15.09 2.40
N ARG A 61 -1.90 14.41 3.50
CA ARG A 61 -1.70 12.97 3.69
C ARG A 61 -2.68 12.18 2.84
N PHE A 62 -2.20 11.71 1.68
CA PHE A 62 -3.03 10.97 0.75
C PHE A 62 -2.26 9.84 0.05
N VAL A 63 -2.87 8.66 0.03
CA VAL A 63 -2.49 7.52 -0.79
C VAL A 63 -3.76 6.72 -1.08
N THR A 64 -3.90 6.17 -2.28
CA THR A 64 -5.03 5.27 -2.56
C THR A 64 -4.71 3.87 -2.03
N THR A 65 -5.65 3.28 -1.32
CA THR A 65 -5.57 1.92 -0.79
C THR A 65 -6.59 1.02 -1.48
N THR A 66 -6.24 -0.26 -1.68
CA THR A 66 -7.18 -1.29 -2.15
C THR A 66 -6.91 -2.60 -1.42
N SER A 67 -7.96 -3.37 -1.11
CA SER A 67 -7.85 -4.70 -0.54
C SER A 67 -8.23 -5.81 -1.53
N HIS A 68 -7.35 -6.80 -1.63
CA HIS A 68 -7.42 -7.92 -2.57
C HIS A 68 -7.33 -9.25 -1.80
N ALA A 69 -8.39 -9.59 -1.06
CA ALA A 69 -8.40 -10.76 -0.16
C ALA A 69 -8.56 -12.11 -0.89
N ASN A 70 -9.14 -12.10 -2.10
CA ASN A 70 -9.51 -13.31 -2.85
C ASN A 70 -8.78 -13.41 -4.20
N GLU A 71 -7.77 -12.56 -4.41
CA GLU A 71 -7.00 -12.49 -5.65
C GLU A 71 -5.56 -12.96 -5.37
N THR A 72 -4.95 -13.56 -6.38
CA THR A 72 -3.54 -13.94 -6.40
C THR A 72 -2.65 -12.70 -6.52
N VAL A 73 -1.40 -12.80 -6.10
CA VAL A 73 -0.43 -11.69 -6.22
C VAL A 73 -0.25 -11.31 -7.69
N GLU A 74 -0.33 -12.27 -8.61
CA GLU A 74 -0.26 -12.04 -10.06
C GLU A 74 -1.43 -11.19 -10.58
N GLU A 75 -2.67 -11.46 -10.14
CA GLU A 75 -3.85 -10.66 -10.48
C GLU A 75 -3.73 -9.23 -9.93
N VAL A 76 -3.25 -9.09 -8.69
CA VAL A 76 -3.02 -7.76 -8.09
C VAL A 76 -1.89 -7.02 -8.80
N LEU A 77 -0.86 -7.73 -9.29
CA LEU A 77 0.22 -7.15 -10.09
C LEU A 77 -0.29 -6.63 -11.43
N GLU A 78 -1.18 -7.35 -12.10
CA GLU A 78 -1.83 -6.88 -13.32
C GLU A 78 -2.69 -5.63 -13.05
N PHE A 79 -3.49 -5.65 -11.99
CA PHE A 79 -4.28 -4.51 -11.53
C PHE A 79 -3.41 -3.27 -11.27
N ALA A 80 -2.39 -3.40 -10.42
CA ALA A 80 -1.48 -2.31 -10.08
C ALA A 80 -0.66 -1.84 -11.29
N GLY A 81 -0.33 -2.76 -12.21
CA GLY A 81 0.35 -2.44 -13.46
C GLY A 81 -0.46 -1.50 -14.36
N CYS A 82 -1.80 -1.62 -14.32
CA CYS A 82 -2.72 -0.75 -15.04
C CYS A 82 -3.01 0.58 -14.31
N TRP A 83 -2.61 0.72 -13.04
CA TRP A 83 -2.83 1.94 -12.27
C TRP A 83 -2.03 3.12 -12.86
N PRO A 84 -2.62 4.32 -13.00
CA PRO A 84 -1.91 5.48 -13.50
C PRO A 84 -0.64 5.76 -12.70
N ASP A 85 0.48 5.90 -13.40
CA ASP A 85 1.76 6.23 -12.78
C ASP A 85 2.55 7.19 -13.66
N GLU A 86 2.65 8.43 -13.20
CA GLU A 86 3.42 9.47 -13.88
C GLU A 86 4.93 9.19 -13.85
N ARG A 87 5.40 8.34 -12.92
CA ARG A 87 6.83 8.01 -12.74
C ARG A 87 7.28 6.84 -13.61
N ASN A 88 6.35 6.11 -14.22
CA ASN A 88 6.59 4.93 -15.05
C ASN A 88 7.54 3.91 -14.39
N GLN A 89 7.41 3.73 -13.08
CA GLN A 89 8.21 2.79 -12.28
C GLN A 89 7.55 1.42 -12.27
N PRO A 90 8.30 0.31 -12.17
CA PRO A 90 7.70 -1.00 -11.96
C PRO A 90 6.93 -1.04 -10.64
N VAL A 91 5.84 -1.80 -10.60
CA VAL A 91 5.13 -2.10 -9.35
C VAL A 91 6.09 -2.83 -8.40
N GLN A 92 6.14 -2.38 -7.15
CA GLN A 92 6.99 -2.98 -6.13
C GLN A 92 6.16 -3.89 -5.23
N ILE A 93 6.60 -5.14 -5.06
CA ILE A 93 6.04 -6.04 -4.05
C ILE A 93 6.83 -5.86 -2.74
N VAL A 94 6.12 -5.70 -1.64
CA VAL A 94 6.66 -5.47 -0.29
C VAL A 94 6.13 -6.54 0.66
N SER A 95 7.03 -7.05 1.50
CA SER A 95 6.69 -7.91 2.63
C SER A 95 7.25 -7.27 3.90
N LEU A 96 6.44 -7.24 4.97
CA LEU A 96 6.80 -6.73 6.29
C LEU A 96 7.00 -7.89 7.27
#